data_AF-O24216-F1
#
_entry.id   AF-O24216-F1
#
_cell.length_a   1.000
_cell.length_b   1.000
_cell.length_c   1.000
_cell.angle_alpha   90.00
_cell.angle_beta   90.00
_cell.angle_gamma   90.00
#
_symmetry.space_group_name_H-M   'P 1'
#
loop_
_entity.id
_entity.type
_entity.pdbx_description
1 polymer ?
#
loop_
_entity_poly.entity_id
_entity_poly.type
_entity_poly.pdbx_seq_one_letter_code
_entity_poly.pdbx_strand_id
1 'polypeptide(L)'
;MMMTAIACKKAGLHFAGVHDSFWVHACDVDKMNQILRGQFVELYSMPILENLLKEFQTSFPTLEFPPCPSQGDFDVREVLASTYFFN
;
A
#
# COMPACT_ATOMS: atom_id res chain seq x y z
N MET A 1 -5.60 -1.44 -1.16
CA MET A 1 -7.06 -1.21 -1.21
C MET A 1 -7.62 -0.83 0.16
N MET A 2 -7.59 -1.69 1.19
CA MET A 2 -8.29 -1.42 2.46
C MET A 2 -7.80 -0.15 3.20
N MET A 3 -6.49 0.10 3.25
CA MET A 3 -5.92 1.33 3.82
C MET A 3 -6.50 2.58 3.14
N THR A 4 -6.51 2.61 1.81
CA THR A 4 -7.12 3.66 1.00
C THR A 4 -8.61 3.82 1.30
N ALA A 5 -9.39 2.72 1.37
CA ALA A 5 -10.82 2.77 1.67
C ALA A 5 -11.10 3.39 3.05
N ILE A 6 -10.32 3.00 4.07
CA ILE A 6 -10.43 3.55 5.43
C ILE A 6 -10.08 5.04 5.44
N ALA A 7 -9.00 5.44 4.78
CA ALA A 7 -8.57 6.84 4.70
C ALA A 7 -9.57 7.71 3.92
N CYS A 8 -10.11 7.22 2.79
CA CYS A 8 -11.18 7.87 2.05
C CYS A 8 -12.42 8.08 2.92
N LYS A 9 -12.86 7.06 3.66
CA LYS A 9 -13.99 7.18 4.60
C LYS A 9 -13.73 8.24 5.67
N LYS A 10 -12.53 8.26 6.28
CA LYS A 10 -12.14 9.29 7.26
C LYS A 10 -12.14 10.70 6.65
N ALA A 11 -11.82 10.82 5.37
CA ALA A 11 -11.79 12.07 4.63
C ALA A 11 -13.16 12.48 4.04
N GLY A 12 -14.22 11.70 4.30
CA GLY A 12 -15.59 11.97 3.85
C GLY A 12 -15.93 11.49 2.44
N LEU A 13 -15.10 10.67 1.81
CA LEU A 13 -15.31 10.19 0.45
C LEU A 13 -16.14 8.90 0.43
N HIS A 14 -17.02 8.78 -0.56
CA HIS A 14 -17.72 7.54 -0.88
C HIS A 14 -16.81 6.67 -1.76
N PHE A 15 -16.20 5.65 -1.17
CA PHE A 15 -15.26 4.76 -1.86
C PHE A 15 -15.90 3.41 -2.18
N ALA A 16 -15.68 2.92 -3.39
CA ALA A 16 -15.87 1.53 -3.78
C ALA A 16 -14.60 1.00 -4.45
N GLY A 17 -14.34 -0.30 -4.35
CA GLY A 17 -13.17 -0.91 -4.96
C GLY A 17 -13.47 -2.30 -5.49
N VAL A 18 -13.02 -2.56 -6.71
CA VAL A 18 -12.98 -3.90 -7.31
C VAL A 18 -11.51 -4.25 -7.48
N HIS A 19 -10.96 -4.95 -6.48
CA HIS A 19 -9.52 -5.29 -6.39
C HIS A 19 -8.59 -4.08 -6.48
N ASP A 20 -8.11 -3.75 -7.67
CA ASP A 20 -7.17 -2.68 -8.03
C ASP A 20 -7.85 -1.54 -8.79
N SER A 21 -9.19 -1.58 -8.95
CA SER A 21 -9.97 -0.51 -9.56
C SER A 21 -10.74 0.25 -8.48
N PHE A 22 -10.44 1.54 -8.30
CA PHE A 22 -10.97 2.35 -7.20
C PHE A 22 -11.91 3.43 -7.71
N TRP A 23 -13.10 3.53 -7.11
CA TRP A 23 -14.17 4.42 -7.54
C TRP A 23 -14.57 5.36 -6.41
N VAL A 24 -14.79 6.62 -6.78
CA VAL A 24 -15.38 7.68 -5.95
C VAL A 24 -16.29 8.54 -6.83
N HIS A 25 -17.03 9.49 -6.24
CA HIS A 25 -17.71 10.51 -7.04
C HIS A 25 -16.69 11.36 -7.81
N ALA A 26 -17.07 11.85 -8.99
CA ALA A 26 -16.15 12.54 -9.90
C ALA A 26 -15.43 13.74 -9.28
N CYS A 27 -16.10 14.48 -8.38
CA CYS A 27 -15.50 15.62 -7.67
C CYS A 27 -14.40 15.23 -6.67
N ASP A 28 -14.31 13.96 -6.30
CA ASP A 28 -13.39 13.46 -5.27
C ASP A 28 -12.17 12.73 -5.85
N VAL A 29 -12.08 12.55 -7.17
CA VAL A 29 -11.03 11.75 -7.84
C VAL A 29 -9.63 12.24 -7.47
N ASP A 30 -9.38 13.55 -7.54
CA ASP A 30 -8.07 14.12 -7.22
C ASP A 30 -7.68 13.86 -5.75
N LYS A 31 -8.64 14.01 -4.84
CA LYS A 31 -8.44 13.78 -3.41
C LYS A 31 -8.25 12.29 -3.12
N MET A 32 -8.98 11.40 -3.78
CA MET A 32 -8.78 9.96 -3.70
C MET A 32 -7.36 9.59 -4.17
N ASN A 33 -6.89 10.14 -5.29
CA ASN A 33 -5.57 9.83 -5.84
C ASN A 33 -4.43 10.27 -4.91
N GLN A 34 -4.58 11.42 -4.23
CA GLN A 34 -3.64 11.84 -3.19
C GLN A 34 -3.61 10.86 -2.01
N ILE A 35 -4.79 10.49 -1.50
CA ILE A 35 -4.92 9.52 -0.40
C ILE A 35 -4.32 8.17 -0.80
N LEU A 36 -4.65 7.68 -2.00
CA LEU A 36 -4.18 6.40 -2.53
C LEU A 36 -2.67 6.32 -2.57
N ARG A 37 -2.00 7.30 -3.21
CA ARG A 37 -0.53 7.35 -3.29
C ARG A 37 0.09 7.43 -1.90
N GLY A 38 -0.48 8.24 -1.00
CA GLY A 38 -0.02 8.33 0.38
C GLY A 38 -0.10 7.00 1.13
N GLN A 39 -1.23 6.30 1.03
CA GLN A 39 -1.41 4.99 1.68
C GLN A 39 -0.53 3.90 1.06
N PHE A 40 -0.24 3.97 -0.24
CA PHE A 40 0.72 3.07 -0.88
C PHE A 40 2.14 3.28 -0.33
N VAL A 41 2.59 4.53 -0.26
CA VAL A 41 3.91 4.87 0.29
C VAL A 41 3.99 4.44 1.76
N GLU A 42 2.95 4.69 2.55
CA GLU A 42 2.88 4.26 3.95
C GLU A 42 3.01 2.73 4.08
N LEU A 43 2.27 1.97 3.27
CA LEU A 43 2.33 0.50 3.27
C LEU A 43 3.74 -0.01 2.95
N TYR A 44 4.33 0.46 1.86
CA TYR A 44 5.62 -0.03 1.38
C TYR A 44 6.84 0.61 2.05
N SER A 45 6.63 1.57 2.96
CA SER A 45 7.67 2.04 3.88
C SER A 45 7.85 1.11 5.08
N MET A 46 6.97 0.12 5.28
CA MET A 46 7.11 -0.89 6.32
C MET A 46 8.03 -2.03 5.88
N PRO A 47 8.73 -2.71 6.82
CA PRO A 47 9.56 -3.87 6.54
C PRO A 47 8.70 -5.14 6.36
N ILE A 48 7.91 -5.18 5.29
CA ILE A 48 6.86 -6.21 5.08
C ILE A 48 7.47 -7.62 5.04
N LEU A 49 8.56 -7.81 4.30
CA LEU A 49 9.17 -9.13 4.13
C LEU A 49 9.87 -9.61 5.40
N GLU A 50 10.49 -8.70 6.14
CA GLU A 50 11.15 -9.01 7.41
C GLU A 50 10.12 -9.38 8.47
N ASN A 51 8.99 -8.67 8.52
CA ASN A 51 7.87 -9.01 9.39
C ASN A 51 7.32 -10.40 9.06
N LEU A 52 7.11 -10.69 7.77
CA LEU A 52 6.66 -12.01 7.33
C LEU A 52 7.66 -13.12 7.69
N LEU A 53 8.96 -12.90 7.45
CA LEU A 53 10.01 -13.86 7.81
C LEU A 53 9.99 -14.16 9.31
N LYS A 54 9.86 -13.12 10.14
CA LYS A 54 9.76 -13.25 11.60
C LYS A 54 8.51 -14.04 12.02
N GLU A 55 7.36 -13.78 11.40
CA GLU A 55 6.12 -14.52 11.66
C GLU A 55 6.26 -16.01 11.29
N PHE A 56 6.92 -16.30 10.18
CA PHE A 56 7.16 -17.67 9.72
C PHE A 56 8.12 -18.42 10.63
N GLN A 57 9.24 -17.79 11.02
CA GLN A 57 10.17 -18.35 12.00
C GLN A 57 9.50 -18.62 13.35
N THR A 58 8.58 -17.75 13.77
CA THR A 58 7.80 -17.94 15.01
C THR A 58 6.81 -19.10 14.88
N SER A 59 6.10 -19.19 13.75
CA SER A 59 5.05 -20.19 13.53
C SER A 59 5.61 -21.59 13.21
N PHE A 60 6.81 -21.65 12.62
CA PHE A 60 7.44 -22.88 12.15
C PHE A 60 8.90 -22.98 12.61
N PRO A 61 9.16 -23.12 13.92
CA PRO A 61 10.50 -22.98 14.49
C PRO A 61 11.50 -24.08 14.09
N THR A 62 11.01 -25.18 13.51
CA THR A 62 11.86 -26.29 13.02
C THR A 62 12.21 -26.17 11.54
N LEU A 63 11.63 -25.20 10.82
CA LEU A 63 11.91 -24.96 9.42
C LEU A 63 12.91 -23.81 9.28
N GLU A 64 13.87 -23.98 8.37
CA GLU A 64 14.75 -22.91 7.96
C GLU A 64 14.15 -22.14 6.79
N PHE A 65 14.17 -20.82 6.88
CA PHE A 65 13.68 -19.92 5.84
C PHE A 65 14.86 -19.14 5.25
N PRO A 66 14.88 -18.89 3.93
CA PRO A 66 15.92 -18.08 3.32
C PRO A 66 15.85 -16.63 3.85
N PRO A 67 16.98 -15.88 3.81
CA PRO A 67 16.97 -14.47 4.16
C PRO A 67 16.13 -13.66 3.16
N CYS A 68 15.64 -12.50 3.60
CA CYS A 68 14.97 -11.55 2.71
C CYS A 68 15.93 -11.10 1.58
N PRO A 69 15.43 -10.92 0.35
CA PRO A 69 16.24 -10.37 -0.74
C PRO A 69 16.67 -8.93 -0.43
N SER A 70 17.81 -8.50 -0.99
CA SER A 70 18.25 -7.10 -0.88
C SER A 70 17.27 -6.15 -1.56
N GLN A 71 17.03 -4.99 -0.94
CA GLN A 71 16.25 -3.92 -1.56
C GLN A 71 16.99 -3.30 -2.75
N GLY A 72 16.23 -2.76 -3.70
CA GLY A 72 16.75 -1.94 -4.78
C GLY A 72 17.01 -0.49 -4.32
N ASP A 73 17.25 0.40 -5.29
CA ASP A 73 17.57 1.81 -5.09
C ASP A 73 16.40 2.77 -5.35
N PHE A 74 15.23 2.26 -5.73
CA PHE A 74 14.04 3.06 -5.99
C PHE A 74 13.51 3.73 -4.70
N ASP A 75 13.31 5.05 -4.75
CA ASP A 75 12.65 5.80 -3.67
C ASP A 75 11.13 5.71 -3.82
N VAL A 76 10.50 4.92 -2.95
CA VAL A 76 9.04 4.73 -2.96
C VAL A 76 8.24 6.05 -2.89
N ARG A 77 8.82 7.13 -2.35
CA ARG A 77 8.17 8.45 -2.27
C ARG A 77 7.92 9.08 -3.63
N GLU A 78 8.62 8.64 -4.68
CA GLU A 78 8.37 9.08 -6.06
C GLU A 78 6.93 8.79 -6.52
N VAL A 79 6.28 7.78 -5.93
CA VAL A 79 4.86 7.45 -6.19
C VAL A 79 3.93 8.61 -5.89
N LEU A 80 4.25 9.49 -4.93
CA LEU A 80 3.42 10.64 -4.55
C LEU A 80 3.19 11.60 -5.73
N ALA A 81 4.16 11.73 -6.62
CA ALA A 81 4.11 12.61 -7.78
C ALA A 81 3.71 11.89 -9.08
N SER A 82 3.52 10.56 -9.05
CA SER A 82 3.27 9.77 -10.26
C SER A 82 1.81 9.91 -10.74
N THR A 83 1.63 10.71 -11.79
CA THR A 83 0.32 10.97 -12.43
C THR A 83 -0.37 9.67 -12.84
N TYR A 84 0.37 8.73 -13.45
CA TYR A 84 -0.17 7.50 -14.02
C TYR A 84 -0.10 6.29 -13.08
N PHE A 85 0.23 6.49 -11.80
CA PHE A 85 0.21 5.40 -10.82
C PHE A 85 -1.18 4.78 -10.69
N PHE A 86 -2.20 5.64 -10.65
CA PHE A 86 -3.63 5.32 -10.77
C PHE A 86 -4.27 6.44 -11.59
N ASN A 87 -4.97 6.06 -12.66
CA ASN A 87 -5.57 6.95 -13.66
C ASN A 87 -7.07 6.72 -13.74
#